data_AF-A0AAU2C9W5-F1
#
_entry.id   AF-A0AAU2C9W5-F1
#
_cell.length_a   1.000
_cell.length_b   1.000
_cell.length_c   1.000
_cell.angle_alpha   90.00
_cell.angle_beta   90.00
_cell.angle_gamma   90.00
#
_symmetry.space_group_name_H-M   'P 1'
#
loop_
_entity.id
_entity.type
_entity.pdbx_description
1 polymer ?
#
loop_
_entity_poly.entity_id
_entity_poly.type
_entity_poly.pdbx_seq_one_letter_code
_entity_poly.pdbx_strand_id
1 'polypeptide(L)'
;MSDDEEYLEKSPAAARMGKAAEYLVAASCILATGGELNVSTSLVDDEGVDLVFHRRGGSTTLAVQVKARMSTGTQVQQGKLMAFVRSQTFQPRSDLDMLFVAVDVERGAIMTAWLIPSATFEAMVTEPNSRGRYRFSASMKPDSKDRWTPFRLTAAELPGRVLDRLAEL
;
A
#
# COMPACT_ATOMS: atom_id res chain seq x y z
N MET A 1 -13.79 2.58 23.83
CA MET A 1 -12.99 3.58 23.11
C MET A 1 -13.70 3.83 21.80
N SER A 2 -14.17 5.06 21.59
CA SER A 2 -14.84 5.44 20.34
C SER A 2 -13.82 5.64 19.22
N ASP A 3 -14.28 5.59 17.97
CA ASP A 3 -13.41 5.62 16.78
C ASP A 3 -12.62 6.94 16.62
N ASP A 4 -13.12 8.04 17.20
CA ASP A 4 -12.42 9.33 17.28
C ASP A 4 -11.17 9.26 18.17
N GLU A 5 -11.19 8.46 19.24
CA GLU A 5 -10.07 8.32 20.17
C GLU A 5 -8.89 7.59 19.52
N GLU A 6 -9.12 6.65 18.60
CA GLU A 6 -8.02 5.96 17.91
C GLU A 6 -7.41 6.78 16.75
N TYR A 7 -8.20 7.64 16.09
CA TYR A 7 -7.63 8.58 15.11
C TYR A 7 -6.66 9.56 15.79
N LEU A 8 -6.94 9.90 17.06
CA LEU A 8 -6.07 10.66 17.95
C LEU A 8 -4.87 9.85 18.50
N GLU A 9 -4.89 8.51 18.46
CA GLU A 9 -3.79 7.65 18.95
C GLU A 9 -2.63 7.49 17.98
N LYS A 10 -2.79 7.80 16.69
CA LYS A 10 -1.65 7.81 15.77
C LYS A 10 -0.74 8.98 16.15
N SER A 11 0.43 8.66 16.70
CA SER A 11 1.48 9.66 16.92
C SER A 11 1.65 10.53 15.65
N PRO A 12 1.70 11.87 15.78
CA PRO A 12 1.89 12.77 14.64
C PRO A 12 3.10 12.38 13.77
N ALA A 13 4.14 11.82 14.38
CA ALA A 13 5.31 11.30 13.66
C ALA A 13 4.94 10.12 12.75
N ALA A 14 4.12 9.16 13.22
CA ALA A 14 3.67 8.03 12.42
C ALA A 14 2.82 8.45 11.21
N ALA A 15 1.96 9.46 11.38
CA ALA A 15 1.18 10.03 10.28
C ALA A 15 2.09 10.67 9.22
N ARG A 16 3.07 11.48 9.63
CA ARG A 16 4.07 12.10 8.72
C ARG A 16 4.90 11.06 7.99
N MET A 17 5.31 9.99 8.69
CA MET A 17 6.07 8.89 8.09
C MET A 17 5.24 8.12 7.06
N GLY A 18 3.95 7.89 7.32
CA GLY A 18 3.02 7.32 6.33
C GLY A 18 2.96 8.17 5.07
N LYS A 19 2.77 9.48 5.23
CA LYS A 19 2.69 10.41 4.09
C LYS A 19 4.00 10.48 3.29
N ALA A 20 5.14 10.46 3.98
CA ALA A 20 6.44 10.41 3.32
C ALA A 20 6.61 9.12 2.49
N ALA A 21 6.12 7.98 2.99
CA ALA A 21 6.15 6.72 2.25
C ALA A 21 5.23 6.73 1.01
N GLU A 22 4.05 7.35 1.09
CA GLU A 22 3.19 7.58 -0.08
C GLU A 22 3.90 8.41 -1.16
N TYR A 23 4.55 9.50 -0.77
CA TYR A 23 5.32 10.31 -1.73
C TYR A 23 6.55 9.59 -2.27
N LEU A 24 7.21 8.75 -1.48
CA LEU A 24 8.28 7.90 -1.95
C LEU A 24 7.80 6.92 -3.03
N VAL A 25 6.64 6.28 -2.81
CA VAL A 25 6.01 5.41 -3.82
C VAL A 25 5.69 6.20 -5.09
N ALA A 26 5.03 7.34 -4.96
CA ALA A 26 4.66 8.17 -6.10
C ALA A 26 5.90 8.60 -6.91
N ALA A 27 6.92 9.14 -6.24
CA ALA A 27 8.16 9.57 -6.88
C ALA A 27 8.90 8.40 -7.54
N SER A 28 8.98 7.24 -6.87
CA SER A 28 9.64 6.05 -7.42
C SER A 28 8.96 5.58 -8.70
N CYS A 29 7.62 5.54 -8.73
CA CYS A 29 6.86 5.17 -9.91
C CYS A 29 7.03 6.17 -11.07
N ILE A 30 6.97 7.47 -10.79
CA ILE A 30 7.14 8.51 -11.82
C ILE A 30 8.55 8.43 -12.41
N LEU A 31 9.59 8.38 -11.57
CA LEU A 31 10.98 8.38 -12.00
C LEU A 31 11.32 7.13 -12.81
N ALA A 32 10.95 5.95 -12.32
CA ALA A 32 11.29 4.68 -12.95
C ALA A 32 10.58 4.47 -14.30
N THR A 33 9.41 5.10 -14.50
CA THR A 33 8.68 5.06 -15.77
C THR A 33 9.02 6.23 -16.70
N GLY A 34 10.02 7.05 -16.37
CA GLY A 34 10.39 8.21 -17.19
C GLY A 34 9.27 9.24 -17.35
N GLY A 35 8.37 9.34 -16.36
CA GLY A 35 7.22 10.23 -16.39
C GLY A 35 6.03 9.74 -17.23
N GLU A 36 5.95 8.43 -17.53
CA GLU A 36 4.74 7.83 -18.13
C GLU A 36 3.58 7.80 -17.12
N LEU A 37 3.87 7.58 -15.83
CA LEU A 37 2.88 7.63 -14.77
C LEU A 37 2.70 9.06 -14.24
N ASN A 38 1.44 9.47 -14.11
CA ASN A 38 1.01 10.59 -13.28
C ASN A 38 0.42 10.05 -11.97
N VAL A 39 0.60 10.80 -10.88
CA VAL A 39 0.08 10.45 -9.56
C VAL A 39 -0.59 11.65 -8.92
N SER A 40 -1.81 11.47 -8.43
CA SER A 40 -2.55 12.47 -7.65
C SER A 40 -2.92 11.93 -6.28
N THR A 41 -3.08 12.82 -5.31
CA THR A 41 -3.56 12.49 -3.95
C THR A 41 -4.94 13.08 -3.72
N SER A 42 -5.79 12.37 -2.97
CA SER A 42 -7.11 12.86 -2.59
C SER A 42 -6.99 14.03 -1.60
N LEU A 43 -7.82 15.07 -1.78
CA LEU A 43 -7.89 16.19 -0.84
C LEU A 43 -8.68 15.82 0.42
N VAL A 44 -9.71 14.98 0.25
CA VAL A 44 -10.51 14.39 1.32
C VAL A 44 -10.24 12.89 1.31
N ASP A 45 -9.97 12.32 2.49
CA ASP A 45 -9.66 10.89 2.65
C ASP A 45 -10.74 10.22 3.51
N ASP A 46 -11.88 9.93 2.89
CA ASP A 46 -13.00 9.19 3.47
C ASP A 46 -13.10 7.75 2.94
N GLU A 47 -12.61 7.51 1.72
CA GLU A 47 -12.56 6.18 1.09
C GLU A 47 -11.24 5.42 1.31
N GLY A 48 -10.27 6.03 2.00
CA GLY A 48 -8.97 5.40 2.25
C GLY A 48 -8.06 5.33 1.02
N VAL A 49 -8.28 6.18 0.02
CA VAL A 49 -7.47 6.26 -1.21
C VAL A 49 -6.34 7.26 -1.01
N ASP A 50 -5.11 6.74 -0.94
CA ASP A 50 -3.92 7.55 -0.69
C ASP A 50 -3.33 8.11 -1.98
N LEU A 51 -3.30 7.30 -3.05
CA LEU A 51 -2.75 7.65 -4.37
C LEU A 51 -3.71 7.25 -5.49
N VAL A 52 -3.74 8.02 -6.57
CA VAL A 52 -4.42 7.67 -7.82
C VAL A 52 -3.42 7.76 -8.97
N PHE A 53 -3.15 6.63 -9.61
CA PHE A 53 -2.27 6.54 -10.77
C PHE A 53 -3.05 6.64 -12.06
N HIS A 54 -2.46 7.23 -13.09
CA HIS A 54 -2.92 7.10 -14.48
C HIS A 54 -1.74 7.25 -15.43
N ARG A 55 -1.86 6.68 -16.64
CA ARG A 55 -0.88 6.94 -17.71
C ARG A 55 -1.05 8.37 -18.23
N ARG A 56 0.05 9.03 -18.55
CA ARG A 56 0.04 10.35 -19.20
C ARG A 56 -0.72 10.27 -20.52
N GLY A 57 -1.78 11.08 -20.64
CA GLY A 57 -2.66 11.11 -21.82
C GLY A 57 -3.75 10.03 -21.83
N GLY A 58 -3.80 9.15 -20.83
CA GLY A 58 -4.91 8.21 -20.61
C GLY A 58 -5.94 8.73 -19.62
N SER A 59 -7.14 8.15 -19.65
CA SER A 59 -8.23 8.44 -18.71
C SER A 59 -8.45 7.35 -17.66
N THR A 60 -7.90 6.15 -17.86
CA THR A 60 -7.99 5.05 -16.89
C THR A 60 -7.19 5.38 -15.65
N THR A 61 -7.82 5.23 -14.49
CA THR A 61 -7.21 5.51 -13.19
C THR A 61 -7.18 4.26 -12.33
N LEU A 62 -6.10 4.12 -11.55
CA LEU A 62 -5.96 3.11 -10.51
C LEU A 62 -5.84 3.80 -9.15
N ALA A 63 -6.86 3.67 -8.32
CA ALA A 63 -6.81 4.07 -6.93
C ALA A 63 -5.95 3.07 -6.13
N VAL A 64 -5.15 3.57 -5.21
CA VAL A 64 -4.25 2.77 -4.38
C VAL A 64 -4.33 3.22 -2.93
N GLN A 65 -4.65 2.29 -2.04
CA GLN A 65 -4.50 2.47 -0.60
C GLN A 65 -3.13 1.98 -0.15
N VAL A 66 -2.33 2.85 0.45
CA VAL A 66 -0.97 2.58 0.91
C VAL A 66 -0.96 2.25 2.41
N LYS A 67 -0.20 1.22 2.77
CA LYS A 67 0.07 0.84 4.16
C LYS A 67 1.56 0.55 4.33
N ALA A 68 2.28 1.55 4.83
CA ALA A 68 3.73 1.47 4.99
C ALA A 68 4.17 0.96 6.37
N ARG A 69 5.32 0.28 6.41
CA ARG A 69 6.06 -0.07 7.63
C ARG A 69 7.54 0.30 7.48
N MET A 70 8.10 0.87 8.52
CA MET A 70 9.47 1.38 8.53
C MET A 70 10.46 0.28 8.96
N SER A 71 11.69 0.33 8.46
CA SER A 71 12.77 -0.63 8.79
C SER A 71 13.15 -0.63 10.28
N THR A 72 12.83 0.44 11.01
CA THR A 72 12.97 0.53 12.48
C THR A 72 11.88 -0.24 13.23
N GLY A 73 10.82 -0.69 12.56
CA GLY A 73 9.74 -1.46 13.17
C GLY A 73 10.14 -2.93 13.40
N THR A 74 9.87 -3.45 14.59
CA THR A 74 10.27 -4.81 15.02
C THR A 74 9.84 -5.91 14.05
N GLN A 75 8.64 -5.82 13.47
CA GLN A 75 8.17 -6.83 12.50
C GLN A 75 9.03 -6.82 11.21
N VAL A 76 9.39 -5.63 10.71
CA VAL A 76 10.21 -5.48 9.51
C VAL A 76 11.62 -6.00 9.78
N GLN A 77 12.19 -5.72 10.96
CA GLN A 77 13.47 -6.28 11.40
C GLN A 77 13.46 -7.82 11.49
N GLN A 78 12.30 -8.42 11.79
CA GLN A 78 12.09 -9.87 11.77
C GLN A 78 11.79 -10.43 10.37
N GLY A 79 11.90 -9.60 9.32
CA GLY A 79 11.64 -9.99 7.93
C GLY A 79 10.16 -10.22 7.63
N LYS A 80 9.28 -9.40 8.22
CA LYS A 80 7.82 -9.50 8.07
C LYS A 80 7.15 -8.13 7.98
N LEU A 81 6.17 -8.00 7.09
CA LEU A 81 5.27 -6.85 7.06
C LEU A 81 3.92 -7.24 7.64
N MET A 82 3.47 -6.54 8.70
CA MET A 82 2.12 -6.67 9.24
C MET A 82 1.40 -5.33 9.18
N ALA A 83 0.20 -5.32 8.60
CA ALA A 83 -0.66 -4.15 8.54
C ALA A 83 -2.13 -4.51 8.77
N PHE A 84 -2.93 -3.49 9.08
CA PHE A 84 -4.36 -3.62 9.27
C PHE A 84 -5.09 -2.71 8.28
N VAL A 85 -6.17 -3.23 7.72
CA VAL A 85 -7.12 -2.51 6.87
C VAL A 85 -8.45 -2.47 7.64
N ARG A 86 -9.04 -1.27 7.79
CA ARG A 86 -10.30 -1.09 8.53
C ARG A 86 -11.45 -1.55 7.65
N SER A 87 -12.30 -2.44 8.16
CA SER A 87 -13.43 -2.96 7.37
C SER A 87 -14.51 -1.91 7.11
N GLN A 88 -14.65 -0.91 7.97
CA GLN A 88 -15.66 0.15 7.82
C GLN A 88 -15.45 1.03 6.59
N THR A 89 -14.20 1.35 6.26
CA THR A 89 -13.84 2.24 5.13
C THR A 89 -13.33 1.47 3.92
N PHE A 90 -13.17 0.15 4.04
CA PHE A 90 -12.66 -0.67 2.95
C PHE A 90 -13.82 -1.10 2.05
N GLN A 91 -13.86 -0.52 0.86
CA GLN A 91 -14.83 -0.85 -0.19
C GLN A 91 -14.12 -1.42 -1.41
N PRO A 92 -14.02 -2.75 -1.55
CA PRO A 92 -13.37 -3.39 -2.68
C PRO A 92 -14.04 -3.05 -4.00
N ARG A 93 -13.21 -2.75 -5.01
CA ARG A 93 -13.63 -2.43 -6.37
C ARG A 93 -12.50 -2.72 -7.37
N SER A 94 -12.84 -2.86 -8.65
CA SER A 94 -11.91 -3.30 -9.68
C SER A 94 -10.70 -2.37 -9.86
N ASP A 95 -10.92 -1.06 -9.67
CA ASP A 95 -9.94 0.03 -9.85
C ASP A 95 -9.27 0.45 -8.54
N LEU A 96 -9.42 -0.32 -7.45
CA LEU A 96 -8.74 -0.09 -6.18
C LEU A 96 -7.78 -1.23 -5.88
N ASP A 97 -6.51 -0.89 -5.64
CA ASP A 97 -5.47 -1.82 -5.20
C ASP A 97 -4.96 -1.47 -3.78
N MET A 98 -4.59 -2.49 -3.03
CA MET A 98 -3.94 -2.41 -1.73
C MET A 98 -2.43 -2.51 -1.91
N LEU A 99 -1.69 -1.47 -1.52
CA LEU A 99 -0.25 -1.41 -1.56
C LEU A 99 0.35 -1.48 -0.15
N PHE A 100 0.98 -2.60 0.18
CA PHE A 100 1.74 -2.77 1.41
C PHE A 100 3.23 -2.58 1.11
N VAL A 101 3.90 -1.66 1.80
CA VAL A 101 5.32 -1.35 1.54
C VAL A 101 6.16 -1.35 2.80
N ALA A 102 7.34 -1.98 2.73
CA ALA A 102 8.39 -1.83 3.71
C ALA A 102 9.40 -0.78 3.22
N VAL A 103 9.75 0.18 4.07
CA VAL A 103 10.62 1.31 3.73
C VAL A 103 11.87 1.30 4.60
N ASP A 104 13.03 1.37 3.96
CA ASP A 104 14.32 1.61 4.58
C ASP A 104 14.41 3.11 4.91
N VAL A 105 14.30 3.47 6.19
CA VAL A 105 14.28 4.89 6.61
C VAL A 105 15.63 5.57 6.50
N GLU A 106 16.73 4.82 6.56
CA GLU A 106 18.08 5.40 6.46
C GLU A 106 18.40 5.78 5.01
N ARG A 107 17.95 4.94 4.07
CA ARG A 107 18.14 5.17 2.63
C ARG A 107 17.00 5.93 1.97
N GLY A 108 15.86 6.05 2.64
CA GLY A 108 14.63 6.60 2.04
C GLY A 108 14.17 5.78 0.84
N ALA A 109 14.23 4.45 0.92
CA ALA A 109 14.02 3.55 -0.21
C ALA A 109 13.00 2.44 0.09
N ILE A 110 12.29 1.97 -0.94
CA ILE A 110 11.39 0.83 -0.82
C ILE A 110 12.24 -0.45 -0.72
N MET A 111 12.00 -1.25 0.33
CA MET A 111 12.65 -2.55 0.51
C MET A 111 11.90 -3.65 -0.24
N THR A 112 10.58 -3.70 -0.06
CA THR A 112 9.69 -4.70 -0.63
C THR A 112 8.29 -4.13 -0.66
N ALA A 113 7.53 -4.48 -1.68
CA ALA A 113 6.14 -4.09 -1.86
C ALA A 113 5.25 -5.30 -2.12
N TRP A 114 3.95 -5.12 -1.88
CA TRP A 114 2.88 -5.99 -2.36
C TRP A 114 1.78 -5.13 -2.92
N LEU A 115 1.47 -5.30 -4.22
CA LEU A 115 0.35 -4.64 -4.87
C LEU A 115 -0.74 -5.68 -5.15
N ILE A 116 -1.89 -5.54 -4.50
CA ILE A 116 -2.95 -6.55 -4.47
C ILE A 116 -4.26 -5.89 -4.88
N PRO A 117 -4.96 -6.35 -5.93
CA PRO A 117 -6.31 -5.86 -6.22
C PRO A 117 -7.22 -5.99 -5.00
N SER A 118 -7.97 -4.95 -4.65
CA SER A 118 -8.75 -4.92 -3.40
C SER A 118 -9.75 -6.07 -3.29
N ALA A 119 -10.43 -6.43 -4.38
CA ALA A 119 -11.32 -7.59 -4.43
C ALA A 119 -10.58 -8.92 -4.18
N THR A 120 -9.33 -9.03 -4.66
CA THR A 120 -8.48 -10.19 -4.37
C THR A 120 -8.03 -10.20 -2.92
N PHE A 121 -7.68 -9.03 -2.36
CA PHE A 121 -7.34 -8.90 -0.95
C PHE A 121 -8.51 -9.33 -0.08
N GLU A 122 -9.73 -8.83 -0.35
CA GLU A 122 -10.95 -9.22 0.36
C GLU A 122 -11.18 -10.74 0.33
N ALA A 123 -11.07 -11.37 -0.85
CA ALA A 123 -11.26 -12.81 -1.00
C ALA A 123 -10.21 -13.66 -0.26
N MET A 124 -9.01 -13.10 -0.01
CA MET A 124 -7.90 -13.84 0.61
C MET A 124 -7.72 -13.58 2.11
N VAL A 125 -8.25 -12.48 2.63
CA VAL A 125 -8.21 -12.21 4.08
C VAL A 125 -9.24 -13.05 4.82
N THR A 126 -8.95 -13.34 6.09
CA THR A 126 -9.95 -13.89 7.01
C THR A 126 -10.92 -12.79 7.42
N GLU A 127 -12.01 -13.16 8.09
CA GLU A 127 -12.93 -12.21 8.70
C GLU A 127 -12.21 -11.13 9.54
N PRO A 128 -12.78 -9.91 9.62
CA PRO A 128 -12.24 -8.86 10.47
C PRO A 128 -12.12 -9.34 11.92
N ASN A 129 -11.08 -8.88 12.62
CA ASN A 129 -10.99 -9.12 14.05
C ASN A 129 -12.11 -8.39 14.82
N SER A 130 -12.19 -8.60 16.14
CA SER A 130 -13.17 -7.93 17.01
C SER A 130 -13.13 -6.39 17.01
N ARG A 131 -12.12 -5.78 16.39
CA ARG A 131 -11.98 -4.34 16.19
C ARG A 131 -12.28 -3.90 14.74
N GLY A 132 -12.93 -4.76 13.95
CA GLY A 132 -13.28 -4.47 12.55
C GLY A 132 -12.07 -4.26 11.65
N ARG A 133 -11.01 -5.08 11.80
CA ARG A 133 -9.80 -4.96 10.97
C ARG A 133 -9.40 -6.26 10.31
N TYR A 134 -9.20 -6.19 9.00
CA TYR A 134 -8.52 -7.21 8.22
C TYR A 134 -7.02 -7.13 8.48
N ARG A 135 -6.37 -8.29 8.65
CA ARG A 135 -4.93 -8.38 8.88
C ARG A 135 -4.19 -8.79 7.61
N PHE A 136 -3.32 -7.92 7.13
CA PHE A 136 -2.26 -8.29 6.20
C PHE A 136 -1.01 -8.72 6.98
N SER A 137 -0.38 -9.81 6.52
CA SER A 137 0.82 -10.38 7.14
C SER A 137 1.57 -11.21 6.12
N ALA A 138 2.70 -10.69 5.62
CA ALA A 138 3.54 -11.35 4.62
C ALA A 138 5.00 -11.39 5.08
N SER A 139 5.74 -12.43 4.68
CA SER A 139 7.19 -12.49 4.92
C SER A 139 7.93 -11.70 3.84
N MET A 140 8.99 -11.01 4.22
CA MET A 140 9.91 -10.32 3.29
C MET A 140 11.03 -11.24 2.80
N LYS A 141 11.13 -12.48 3.31
CA LYS A 141 12.20 -13.40 2.93
C LYS A 141 12.02 -13.89 1.49
N PRO A 142 13.04 -13.83 0.62
CA PRO A 142 12.91 -14.16 -0.80
C PRO A 142 12.35 -15.55 -1.10
N ASP A 143 12.67 -16.53 -0.24
CA ASP A 143 12.27 -17.93 -0.34
C ASP A 143 10.91 -18.26 0.31
N SER A 144 10.25 -17.27 0.92
CA SER A 144 8.93 -17.46 1.52
C SER A 144 7.89 -17.86 0.49
N LYS A 145 7.10 -18.88 0.84
CA LYS A 145 5.95 -19.37 0.07
C LYS A 145 4.62 -19.01 0.75
N ASP A 146 4.59 -17.88 1.45
CA ASP A 146 3.35 -17.38 2.03
C ASP A 146 2.33 -17.02 0.94
N ARG A 147 1.05 -16.94 1.32
CA ARG A 147 -0.05 -16.71 0.38
C ARG A 147 0.05 -15.38 -0.40
N TRP A 148 0.86 -14.44 0.07
CA TRP A 148 1.02 -13.13 -0.58
C TRP A 148 2.23 -13.07 -1.52
N THR A 149 3.04 -14.13 -1.59
CA THR A 149 4.17 -14.24 -2.52
C THR A 149 3.82 -13.88 -3.97
N PRO A 150 2.65 -14.29 -4.54
CA PRO A 150 2.28 -13.92 -5.92
C PRO A 150 2.17 -12.41 -6.20
N PHE A 151 1.99 -11.59 -5.16
CA PHE A 151 1.84 -10.14 -5.27
C PHE A 151 3.09 -9.38 -4.84
N ARG A 152 4.15 -10.09 -4.42
CA ARG A 152 5.38 -9.47 -3.92
C ARG A 152 6.17 -8.86 -5.07
N LEU A 153 6.66 -7.65 -4.84
CA LEU A 153 7.42 -6.86 -5.79
C LEU A 153 8.66 -6.29 -5.11
N THR A 154 9.75 -6.24 -5.85
CA THR A 154 10.89 -5.37 -5.56
C THR A 154 10.52 -3.91 -5.87
N ALA A 155 11.37 -2.98 -5.42
CA ALA A 155 11.21 -1.56 -5.76
C ALA A 155 11.24 -1.29 -7.27
N ALA A 156 12.01 -2.08 -8.03
CA ALA A 156 12.13 -1.95 -9.48
C ALA A 156 10.93 -2.51 -10.25
N GLU A 157 10.26 -3.53 -9.71
CA GLU A 157 9.09 -4.15 -10.36
C GLU A 157 7.79 -3.38 -10.12
N LEU A 158 7.68 -2.66 -8.99
CA LEU A 158 6.47 -1.94 -8.61
C LEU A 158 5.94 -1.00 -9.69
N PRO A 159 6.75 -0.11 -10.31
CA PRO A 159 6.25 0.82 -11.33
C PRO A 159 5.68 0.13 -12.57
N GLY A 160 6.36 -0.92 -13.05
CA GLY A 160 5.87 -1.74 -14.17
C GLY A 160 4.56 -2.43 -13.83
N ARG A 161 4.45 -3.01 -12.63
CA ARG A 161 3.22 -3.66 -12.20
C ARG A 161 2.04 -2.68 -12.09
N VAL A 162 2.27 -1.43 -11.69
CA VAL A 162 1.24 -0.38 -11.67
C VAL A 162 0.74 -0.08 -13.10
N LEU A 163 1.65 -0.01 -14.09
CA LEU A 163 1.28 0.16 -15.50
C LEU A 163 0.49 -1.03 -16.04
N ASP A 164 0.83 -2.26 -15.63
CA ASP A 164 0.08 -3.46 -16.00
C ASP A 164 -1.32 -3.43 -15.40
N ARG A 165 -1.46 -3.06 -14.11
CA ARG A 165 -2.77 -2.89 -13.47
C ARG A 165 -3.64 -1.90 -14.22
N LEU A 166 -3.09 -0.75 -14.62
CA LEU A 166 -3.82 0.24 -15.42
C LEU A 166 -4.26 -0.28 -16.80
N ALA A 167 -3.56 -1.25 -17.38
CA ALA A 167 -3.94 -1.88 -18.65
C ALA A 167 -5.00 -2.98 -18.48
N GLU A 168 -5.13 -3.54 -17.27
CA GLU A 168 -6.11 -4.57 -16.91
C GLU A 168 -7.49 -3.97 -16.54
N LEU A 169 -7.59 -2.65 -16.39
CA LEU A 169 -8.84 -1.90 -16.10
C LEU A 169 -9.53 -1.43 -17.38
#